data_AF-A0A2T0K4D8-F1
#
_entry.id   AF-A0A2T0K4D8-F1
#
_cell.length_a   1.000
_cell.length_b   1.000
_cell.length_c   1.000
_cell.angle_alpha   90.00
_cell.angle_beta   90.00
_cell.angle_gamma   90.00
#
_symmetry.space_group_name_H-M   'P 1'
#
loop_
_entity.id
_entity.type
_entity.pdbx_description
1 polymer ?
#
loop_
_entity_poly.entity_id
_entity_poly.type
_entity_poly.pdbx_seq_one_letter_code
_entity_poly.pdbx_strand_id
1 'polypeptide(L)' 'MVQNLRDPGTPLVGARELRKAFGHRARMVTADQGGHGAYLLLARNRCANDTVTAFLATGERPQRDIACPAEPR' A
#
# COMPACT_ATOMS: atom_id res chain seq x y z
N MET A 1 6.07 0.99 -0.21
CA MET A 1 5.16 1.00 -1.38
C MET A 1 3.76 0.67 -0.93
N VAL A 2 2.75 1.22 -1.61
CA VAL A 2 1.33 1.03 -1.28
C VAL A 2 0.58 0.61 -2.55
N GLN A 3 -0.34 -0.35 -2.44
CA GLN A 3 -0.97 -0.98 -3.60
C GLN A 3 -2.40 -1.42 -3.29
N ASN A 4 -3.36 -1.10 -4.17
CA ASN A 4 -4.70 -1.68 -4.10
C ASN A 4 -4.69 -3.12 -4.64
N LEU A 5 -5.45 -4.03 -4.04
CA LEU A 5 -5.57 -5.40 -4.54
C LEU A 5 -6.19 -5.47 -5.95
N ARG A 6 -7.04 -4.49 -6.30
CA ARG A 6 -7.74 -4.41 -7.60
C ARG A 6 -7.46 -3.07 -8.30
N ASP A 7 -6.18 -2.79 -8.54
CA ASP A 7 -5.72 -1.64 -9.34
C ASP A 7 -5.68 -1.98 -10.84
N PRO A 8 -6.41 -1.26 -11.72
CA PRO A 8 -6.41 -1.51 -13.15
C PRO A 8 -5.22 -0.90 -13.91
N GLY A 9 -4.59 0.16 -13.38
CA GLY A 9 -3.50 0.87 -14.06
C GLY A 9 -2.13 0.28 -13.72
N THR A 10 -1.96 -0.15 -12.47
CA THR A 10 -0.75 -0.81 -11.96
C THR A 10 -1.13 -2.07 -11.20
N PRO A 11 -1.33 -3.22 -11.89
CA PRO A 11 -1.81 -4.45 -11.27
C PRO A 11 -0.91 -4.96 -10.14
N LEU A 12 -1.53 -5.61 -9.14
CA LEU A 12 -0.86 -6.14 -7.94
C LEU A 12 0.35 -7.02 -8.24
N VAL A 13 0.31 -7.79 -9.33
CA VAL A 13 1.44 -8.63 -9.75
C VAL A 13 2.71 -7.81 -9.98
N GLY A 14 2.61 -6.67 -10.68
CA GLY A 14 3.76 -5.79 -10.92
C GLY A 14 4.30 -5.18 -9.63
N ALA A 15 3.40 -4.80 -8.72
CA ALA A 15 3.80 -4.32 -7.40
C ALA A 15 4.54 -5.40 -6.60
N ARG A 16 4.11 -6.67 -6.67
CA ARG A 16 4.80 -7.78 -6.01
C ARG A 16 6.19 -8.04 -6.60
N GLU A 17 6.35 -7.93 -7.91
CA GLU A 17 7.67 -8.03 -8.54
C GLU A 17 8.59 -6.88 -8.11
N LEU A 18 8.09 -5.64 -8.05
CA LEU A 18 8.86 -4.51 -7.53
C LEU A 18 9.24 -4.70 -6.04
N ARG A 19 8.33 -5.24 -5.23
CA ARG A 19 8.60 -5.56 -3.83
C ARG A 19 9.73 -6.58 -3.69
N LYS A 20 9.76 -7.61 -4.54
CA LYS A 20 10.85 -8.60 -4.59
C LYS A 20 12.16 -7.94 -5.01
N ALA A 21 12.16 -7.15 -6.08
CA ALA A 21 13.34 -6.46 -6.60
C ALA A 21 13.99 -5.52 -5.57
N PHE A 22 13.20 -4.85 -4.73
CA PHE A 22 13.74 -4.02 -3.65
C PHE A 22 14.20 -4.79 -2.41
N GLY A 23 13.80 -6.05 -2.24
CA GLY A 23 14.24 -6.88 -1.13
C GLY A 23 13.99 -6.23 0.24
N HIS A 24 14.98 -6.26 1.14
CA HIS A 24 14.82 -5.70 2.49
C HIS A 24 14.68 -4.17 2.53
N ARG A 25 15.01 -3.47 1.44
CA ARG A 25 14.96 -1.99 1.36
C ARG A 25 13.54 -1.44 1.31
N ALA A 26 12.56 -2.26 0.93
CA ALA A 26 11.17 -1.87 0.81
C ALA A 26 10.26 -2.71 1.69
N ARG A 27 9.09 -2.13 1.95
CA ARG A 27 7.92 -2.76 2.55
C ARG A 27 6.70 -2.45 1.73
N MET A 28 5.79 -3.40 1.64
CA MET A 28 4.54 -3.27 0.90
C MET A 28 3.36 -3.18 1.86
N VAL A 29 2.49 -2.21 1.62
CA VAL A 29 1.17 -2.10 2.23
C VAL A 29 0.15 -2.39 1.13
N THR A 30 -0.66 -3.45 1.28
CA THR A 30 -1.76 -3.73 0.36
C THR A 30 -3.08 -3.30 0.98
N ALA A 31 -3.92 -2.64 0.20
CA ALA A 31 -5.29 -2.29 0.61
C ALA A 31 -6.29 -3.15 -0.15
N ASP A 32 -7.17 -3.83 0.58
CA ASP A 32 -8.31 -4.56 0.01
C ASP A 32 -9.39 -3.58 -0.46
N GLN A 33 -9.06 -2.85 -1.53
CA GLN A 33 -9.91 -1.93 -2.27
C GLN A 33 -9.62 -2.02 -3.78
N GLY A 34 -10.41 -1.31 -4.59
CA GLY A 34 -10.15 -1.13 -6.03
C GLY A 34 -9.78 0.32 -6.36
N GLY A 35 -9.36 0.54 -7.60
CA GLY A 35 -9.00 1.86 -8.14
C GLY A 35 -7.50 2.05 -8.35
N HIS A 36 -7.14 3.11 -9.07
CA HIS A 36 -5.75 3.47 -9.35
C HIS A 36 -5.34 4.66 -8.49
N GLY A 37 -4.29 4.46 -7.68
CA GLY A 37 -3.93 5.34 -6.57
C GLY A 37 -4.41 4.76 -5.22
N ALA A 38 -3.49 4.66 -4.26
CA ALA A 38 -3.71 3.94 -3.00
C ALA A 38 -3.41 4.80 -1.75
N TYR A 39 -3.31 6.13 -1.91
CA TYR A 39 -3.03 7.06 -0.81
C TYR A 39 -3.88 8.34 -0.90
N LEU A 40 -4.38 8.79 0.26
CA LEU A 40 -5.15 10.03 0.50
C LEU A 40 -6.30 10.26 -0.49
N LEU A 41 -6.22 11.30 -1.34
CA LEU A 41 -7.34 11.77 -2.16
C LEU A 41 -7.87 10.69 -3.12
N LEU A 42 -7.04 9.71 -3.45
CA LEU A 42 -7.39 8.60 -4.34
C LEU A 42 -7.83 7.33 -3.58
N ALA A 43 -7.71 7.29 -2.24
CA ALA A 43 -7.93 6.07 -1.45
C ALA A 43 -8.57 6.33 -0.08
N ARG A 44 -9.58 5.53 0.26
CA ARG A 44 -10.38 5.69 1.50
C ARG A 44 -9.98 4.74 2.64
N ASN A 45 -9.05 3.81 2.41
CA ASN A 45 -8.65 2.83 3.43
C ASN A 45 -7.75 3.50 4.47
N ARG A 46 -8.29 3.70 5.68
CA ARG A 46 -7.60 4.34 6.80
C ARG A 46 -6.36 3.56 7.21
N CYS A 47 -6.43 2.24 7.31
CA CYS A 47 -5.25 1.41 7.63
C CYS A 47 -4.06 1.70 6.68
N ALA A 48 -4.32 1.79 5.37
CA ALA A 48 -3.29 2.09 4.39
C ALA A 48 -2.82 3.54 4.48
N ASN A 49 -3.75 4.49 4.60
CA ASN A 49 -3.44 5.91 4.73
C ASN A 49 -2.61 6.22 5.99
N ASP A 50 -2.99 5.67 7.13
CA ASP A 50 -2.29 5.88 8.40
C ASP A 50 -0.87 5.30 8.34
N THR A 51 -0.72 4.10 7.77
CA THR A 51 0.60 3.47 7.60
C THR A 51 1.51 4.30 6.69
N VAL A 52 0.99 4.80 5.57
CA VAL A 52 1.77 5.65 4.64
C VAL A 52 2.07 7.00 5.27
N THR A 53 1.10 7.61 5.96
CA THR A 53 1.27 8.91 6.64
C THR A 53 2.32 8.82 7.74
N ALA A 54 2.30 7.75 8.55
CA ALA A 54 3.31 7.51 9.57
C ALA A 54 4.72 7.43 8.96
N PHE A 55 4.91 6.66 7.88
CA PHE A 55 6.20 6.61 7.18
C PHE A 55 6.65 7.98 6.65
N LEU A 56 5.73 8.77 6.08
CA LEU A 56 6.07 10.10 5.58
C LEU A 56 6.40 11.10 6.69
N ALA A 57 5.76 10.97 7.86
CA ALA A 57 5.97 11.86 8.99
C ALA A 57 7.25 11.52 9.78
N THR A 58 7.59 10.23 9.92
CA THR A 58 8.69 9.79 10.79
C THR A 58 9.89 9.21 10.04
N GLY A 59 9.72 8.83 8.77
CA GLY A 59 10.71 8.07 8.01
C GLY A 59 10.77 6.57 8.40
N GLU A 60 10.02 6.15 9.41
CA GLU A 60 10.03 4.77 9.89
C GLU A 60 9.15 3.88 9.01
N ARG A 61 9.75 2.81 8.48
CA ARG A 61 9.02 1.80 7.71
C ARG A 61 8.39 0.78 8.67
N PRO A 62 7.22 0.22 8.32
CA PRO A 62 6.67 -0.91 9.07
C PRO A 62 7.66 -2.09 9.08
N GLN A 63 7.68 -2.86 10.17
CA GLN A 63 8.65 -3.95 10.33
C GLN A 63 8.47 -5.05 9.28
N ARG A 64 7.23 -5.27 8.83
CA ARG A 64 6.81 -6.27 7.85
C ARG A 64 5.87 -5.65 6.81
N ASP A 65 5.61 -6.41 5.74
CA ASP A 65 4.55 -6.04 4.80
C ASP A 65 3.18 -6.12 5.52
N ILE A 66 2.27 -5.20 5.20
CA ILE A 66 0.97 -5.04 5.87
C ILE A 66 -0.14 -5.29 4.87
N ALA A 67 -1.14 -6.09 5.27
CA ALA A 67 -2.38 -6.27 4.54
C ALA A 67 -3.52 -5.56 5.27
N CYS A 68 -3.99 -4.46 4.71
CA CYS A 68 -5.13 -3.71 5.21
C CYS A 68 -6.43 -4.30 4.66
N PRO A 69 -7.42 -4.62 5.52
CA PRO A 69 -8.69 -5.19 5.11
C PRO A 69 -9.56 -4.17 4.37
N ALA A 70 -10.62 -4.64 3.72
CA ALA A 70 -11.63 -3.75 3.17
C ALA A 70 -12.28 -2.96 4.31
N GLU A 71 -12.51 -1.67 4.09
CA GLU A 71 -13.19 -0.80 5.05
C GLU A 71 -14.62 -0.49 4.58
N PRO A 72 -15.55 -0.26 5.52
CA PRO A 72 -16.90 0.21 5.19
C PRO A 72 -16.85 1.51 4.38
N ARG A 73 -17.83 1.69 3.50
CA ARG A 73 -17.99 2.95 2.77
C ARG A 73 -18.42 4.07 3.70
#